data_AF-A0A3M1N9J1-F1
#
_entry.id   AF-A0A3M1N9J1-F1
#
_cell.length_a   1.000
_cell.length_b   1.000
_cell.length_c   1.000
_cell.angle_alpha   90.00
_cell.angle_beta   90.00
_cell.angle_gamma   90.00
#
_symmetry.space_group_name_H-M   'P 1'
#
loop_
_entity.id
_entity.type
_entity.pdbx_description
1 polymer ?
#
loop_
_entity_poly.entity_id
_entity_poly.type
_entity_poly.pdbx_seq_one_letter_code
_entity_poly.pdbx_strand_id
1 'polypeptide(L)'
;PLPDGLRKLLVGVIAVSAVVAMTSVLLVFQLGQPRIWYTMSRDGLLPPLLGKVHPRFRTPHFATILTGLVVAVPLFFSSLHVVVDLTSMGTLMAFAIVSLGVAYLHHAPPPGYNPRFRVPKVPGRWLFPLLVVSGLVWAAALDPESLRALLDFSQGGSLWRYRVFLLLVMGMGYFIVRYNLSLLPMLAALSALYLIIELDVANWIRLGIWSAVGLALYFGYGYWRSALRVGQAKRTDSEGGPEENAPKPSPERSTPT
;
A
#
# COMPACT_ATOMS: atom_id res chain seq x y z
N PRO A 1 22.60 7.47 -41.16
CA PRO A 1 21.29 8.16 -41.29
C PRO A 1 20.21 7.20 -41.83
N LEU A 2 19.10 7.01 -41.09
CA LEU A 2 17.96 6.22 -41.57
C LEU A 2 17.33 6.89 -42.82
N PRO A 3 16.75 6.11 -43.76
CA PRO A 3 15.95 6.67 -44.84
C PRO A 3 14.79 7.52 -44.30
N ASP A 4 14.55 8.70 -44.87
CA ASP A 4 13.53 9.65 -44.39
C ASP A 4 12.12 9.06 -44.34
N GLY A 5 11.77 8.18 -45.29
CA GLY A 5 10.51 7.45 -45.31
C GLY A 5 10.37 6.48 -44.13
N LEU A 6 11.45 5.78 -43.78
CA LEU A 6 11.48 4.88 -42.63
C LEU A 6 11.39 5.65 -41.31
N ARG A 7 12.06 6.80 -41.20
CA ARG A 7 11.98 7.67 -40.02
C ARG A 7 10.54 8.17 -39.78
N LYS A 8 9.84 8.61 -40.83
CA LYS A 8 8.44 9.07 -40.71
C LYS A 8 7.51 7.94 -40.32
N LEU A 9 7.68 6.74 -40.89
CA LEU A 9 6.90 5.56 -40.53
C LEU A 9 7.14 5.15 -39.08
N LEU A 10 8.39 5.12 -38.62
CA LEU A 10 8.73 4.81 -37.22
C LEU A 10 8.11 5.82 -36.24
N VAL A 11 8.23 7.12 -36.53
CA VAL A 11 7.60 8.15 -35.68
C VAL A 11 6.07 8.00 -35.67
N GLY A 12 5.45 7.70 -36.81
CA GLY A 12 4.01 7.44 -36.89
C GLY A 12 3.57 6.23 -36.06
N VAL A 13 4.29 5.12 -36.17
CA VAL A 13 4.02 3.90 -35.38
C VAL A 13 4.19 4.18 -33.88
N ILE A 14 5.26 4.87 -33.48
CA ILE A 14 5.50 5.26 -32.08
C ILE A 14 4.35 6.14 -31.57
N ALA A 15 3.95 7.17 -32.31
CA ALA A 15 2.88 8.07 -31.92
C ALA A 15 1.53 7.34 -31.75
N VAL A 16 1.14 6.49 -32.71
CA VAL A 16 -0.11 5.72 -32.62
C VAL A 16 -0.07 4.75 -31.44
N SER A 17 1.05 4.05 -31.23
CA SER A 17 1.21 3.13 -30.11
C SER A 17 1.13 3.84 -28.75
N ALA A 18 1.69 5.05 -28.65
CA ALA A 18 1.64 5.85 -27.43
C ALA A 18 0.21 6.28 -27.09
N VAL A 19 -0.58 6.73 -28.07
CA VAL A 19 -1.98 7.10 -27.85
C VAL A 19 -2.79 5.89 -27.38
N VAL A 20 -2.68 4.76 -28.07
CA VAL A 20 -3.41 3.53 -27.70
C VAL A 20 -3.02 3.06 -26.29
N ALA A 21 -1.73 3.08 -25.96
CA ALA A 21 -1.23 2.70 -24.63
C ALA A 21 -1.75 3.65 -23.54
N MET A 22 -1.68 4.97 -23.75
CA MET A 22 -2.17 5.96 -22.77
C MET A 22 -3.68 5.84 -22.54
N THR A 23 -4.49 5.70 -23.61
CA THR A 23 -5.95 5.52 -23.47
C THR A 23 -6.27 4.26 -22.68
N SER A 24 -5.60 3.14 -22.97
CA SER A 24 -5.82 1.87 -22.25
C SER A 24 -5.51 2.02 -20.75
N VAL A 25 -4.35 2.58 -20.42
CA VAL A 25 -3.91 2.77 -19.02
C VAL A 25 -4.87 3.70 -18.26
N LEU A 26 -5.33 4.79 -18.89
CA LEU A 26 -6.30 5.71 -18.28
C LEU A 26 -7.63 5.02 -17.97
N LEU A 27 -8.15 4.18 -18.86
CA LEU A 27 -9.38 3.43 -18.63
C LEU A 27 -9.23 2.44 -17.47
N VAL A 28 -8.10 1.73 -17.39
CA VAL A 28 -7.83 0.79 -16.28
C VAL A 28 -7.79 1.52 -14.94
N PHE A 29 -7.11 2.66 -14.86
CA PHE A 29 -7.03 3.44 -13.62
C PHE A 29 -8.39 4.03 -13.20
N GLN A 30 -9.18 4.54 -14.15
CA GLN A 30 -10.53 5.06 -13.87
C GLN A 30 -11.49 3.98 -13.35
N LEU A 31 -11.35 2.73 -13.79
CA LEU A 31 -12.17 1.63 -13.29
C LEU A 31 -11.69 1.06 -11.95
N GLY A 32 -10.39 1.14 -11.67
CA GLY A 32 -9.78 0.64 -10.43
C GLY A 32 -10.11 1.49 -9.21
N GLN A 33 -9.94 2.83 -9.32
CA GLN A 33 -10.07 3.75 -8.18
C GLN A 33 -11.44 3.66 -7.47
N PRO A 34 -12.60 3.73 -8.17
CA PRO A 34 -13.91 3.73 -7.51
C PRO A 34 -14.24 2.40 -6.83
N ARG A 35 -13.66 1.29 -7.30
CA ARG A 35 -13.89 -0.06 -6.74
C ARG A 35 -13.18 -0.25 -5.40
N ILE A 36 -11.97 0.27 -5.28
CA ILE A 36 -11.24 0.27 -4.01
C ILE A 36 -12.03 1.07 -2.97
N TRP A 37 -12.51 2.25 -3.34
CA TRP A 37 -13.30 3.10 -2.44
C TRP A 37 -14.64 2.48 -2.06
N TYR A 38 -15.30 1.81 -3.00
CA TYR A 38 -16.53 1.06 -2.75
C TYR A 38 -16.32 -0.08 -1.74
N THR A 39 -15.27 -0.89 -1.91
CA THR A 39 -14.97 -2.02 -0.99
C THR A 39 -14.55 -1.51 0.39
N MET A 40 -13.69 -0.48 0.47
CA MET A 40 -13.32 0.17 1.74
C MET A 40 -14.53 0.81 2.45
N SER A 41 -15.47 1.39 1.71
CA SER A 41 -16.72 1.94 2.28
C SER A 41 -17.63 0.83 2.83
N ARG A 42 -17.70 -0.33 2.15
CA ARG A 42 -18.43 -1.51 2.62
C ARG A 42 -17.82 -2.10 3.91
N ASP A 43 -16.50 -2.03 4.02
CA ASP A 43 -15.76 -2.47 5.22
C ASP A 43 -15.84 -1.43 6.37
N GLY A 44 -16.56 -0.32 6.17
CA GLY A 44 -16.80 0.72 7.18
C GLY A 44 -15.66 1.70 7.38
N LEU A 45 -14.57 1.59 6.59
CA LEU A 45 -13.39 2.44 6.68
C LEU A 45 -13.61 3.84 6.06
N LEU A 46 -14.57 3.98 5.14
CA LEU A 46 -14.86 5.24 4.43
C LEU A 46 -16.35 5.62 4.51
N PRO A 47 -16.73 6.89 4.26
CA PRO A 47 -18.12 7.34 4.24
C PRO A 47 -19.05 6.45 3.40
N PRO A 48 -20.27 6.08 3.87
CA PRO A 48 -21.19 5.19 3.13
C PRO A 48 -21.69 5.81 1.83
N LEU A 49 -21.51 7.12 1.67
CA LEU A 49 -21.80 7.87 0.45
C LEU A 49 -20.97 7.34 -0.72
N LEU A 50 -19.71 6.95 -0.46
CA LEU A 50 -18.82 6.33 -1.46
C LEU A 50 -19.26 4.91 -1.83
N GLY A 51 -20.03 4.25 -0.97
CA GLY A 51 -20.63 2.94 -1.19
C GLY A 51 -21.95 2.95 -1.96
N LYS A 52 -22.54 4.11 -2.27
CA LYS A 52 -23.83 4.18 -2.98
C LYS A 52 -23.69 3.77 -4.45
N VAL A 53 -24.34 2.66 -4.79
CA VAL A 53 -24.36 2.09 -6.13
C VAL A 53 -25.59 2.57 -6.90
N HIS A 54 -25.43 2.92 -8.18
CA HIS A 54 -26.54 3.33 -9.03
C HIS A 54 -27.50 2.15 -9.30
N PRO A 55 -28.84 2.29 -9.16
CA PRO A 55 -29.79 1.18 -9.24
C PRO A 55 -29.84 0.47 -10.60
N ARG A 56 -29.72 1.22 -11.71
CA ARG A 56 -29.71 0.67 -13.09
C ARG A 56 -28.35 0.13 -13.53
N PHE A 57 -27.28 0.93 -13.41
CA PHE A 57 -25.94 0.59 -13.92
C PHE A 57 -25.05 -0.19 -12.96
N ARG A 58 -25.45 -0.35 -11.69
CA ARG A 58 -24.69 -1.04 -10.64
C ARG A 58 -23.25 -0.53 -10.46
N THR A 59 -23.00 0.75 -10.77
CA THR A 59 -21.70 1.41 -10.63
C THR A 59 -21.66 2.41 -9.47
N PRO A 60 -20.51 2.59 -8.79
CA PRO A 60 -20.33 3.59 -7.74
C PRO A 60 -20.13 4.99 -8.35
N HIS A 61 -21.23 5.57 -8.85
CA HIS A 61 -21.22 6.87 -9.55
C HIS A 61 -20.66 8.01 -8.69
N PHE A 62 -21.04 8.07 -7.40
CA PHE A 62 -20.56 9.12 -6.49
C PHE A 62 -19.03 9.03 -6.27
N ALA A 63 -18.50 7.83 -6.08
CA ALA A 63 -17.05 7.63 -5.95
C ALA A 63 -16.30 8.01 -7.24
N THR A 64 -16.89 7.74 -8.40
CA THR A 64 -16.29 8.07 -9.71
C THR A 64 -16.20 9.59 -9.92
N ILE A 65 -17.28 10.32 -9.63
CA ILE A 65 -17.29 11.79 -9.76
C ILE A 65 -16.35 12.43 -8.74
N LEU A 66 -16.38 11.96 -7.48
CA LEU A 66 -15.56 12.53 -6.42
C LEU A 66 -14.06 12.30 -6.68
N THR A 67 -13.66 11.10 -7.08
CA THR A 67 -12.25 10.81 -7.42
C THR A 67 -11.78 11.62 -8.62
N GLY A 68 -12.62 11.77 -9.66
CA GLY A 68 -12.33 12.65 -10.80
C GLY A 68 -12.11 14.09 -10.38
N LEU A 69 -12.98 14.65 -9.52
CA LEU A 69 -12.83 16.02 -9.00
C LEU A 69 -11.58 16.19 -8.14
N VAL A 70 -11.33 15.25 -7.22
CA VAL A 70 -10.18 15.26 -6.31
C VAL A 70 -8.86 15.16 -7.06
N VAL A 71 -8.81 14.50 -8.23
CA VAL A 71 -7.62 14.42 -9.09
C VAL A 71 -7.51 15.62 -10.02
N ALA A 72 -8.62 16.11 -10.57
CA ALA A 72 -8.64 17.24 -11.50
C ALA A 72 -8.20 18.56 -10.85
N VAL A 73 -8.59 18.81 -9.60
CA VAL A 73 -8.24 20.05 -8.89
C VAL A 73 -6.71 20.19 -8.72
N PRO A 74 -5.98 19.22 -8.12
CA PRO A 74 -4.52 19.31 -8.01
C PRO A 74 -3.81 19.33 -9.36
N LEU A 75 -4.31 18.61 -10.37
CA LEU A 75 -3.75 18.67 -11.73
C LEU A 75 -3.86 20.06 -12.36
N PHE A 76 -4.93 20.80 -12.05
CA PHE A 76 -5.11 22.16 -12.55
C PHE A 76 -4.15 23.17 -11.91
N PHE A 77 -3.81 22.99 -10.63
CA PHE A 77 -2.97 23.92 -9.87
C PHE A 77 -1.48 23.51 -9.77
N SER A 78 -1.12 22.28 -10.16
CA SER A 78 0.23 21.74 -9.96
C SER A 78 0.94 21.44 -11.27
N SER A 79 2.27 21.55 -11.28
CA SER A 79 3.08 21.21 -12.45
C SER A 79 3.17 19.70 -12.65
N LEU A 80 3.25 19.26 -13.90
CA LEU A 80 3.32 17.83 -14.26
C LEU A 80 4.44 17.10 -13.51
N HIS A 81 5.63 17.70 -13.43
CA HIS A 81 6.78 17.10 -12.73
C HIS A 81 6.48 16.82 -11.26
N VAL A 82 5.82 17.74 -10.57
CA VAL A 82 5.46 17.57 -9.16
C VAL A 82 4.47 16.42 -8.97
N VAL A 83 3.47 16.33 -9.84
CA VAL A 83 2.44 15.28 -9.74
C VAL A 83 3.01 13.91 -10.08
N VAL A 84 3.93 13.84 -11.06
CA VAL A 84 4.64 12.61 -11.43
C VAL A 84 5.53 12.14 -10.28
N ASP A 85 6.27 13.04 -9.65
CA ASP A 85 7.13 12.72 -8.50
C ASP A 85 6.29 12.22 -7.32
N LEU A 86 5.19 12.91 -7.01
CA LEU A 86 4.30 12.54 -5.91
C LEU A 86 3.62 11.17 -6.15
N THR A 87 3.23 10.89 -7.39
CA THR A 87 2.63 9.61 -7.77
C THR A 87 3.66 8.49 -7.68
N SER A 88 4.87 8.70 -8.19
CA SER A 88 5.97 7.74 -8.11
C SER A 88 6.32 7.44 -6.65
N MET A 89 6.45 8.47 -5.83
CA MET A 89 6.67 8.34 -4.39
C MET A 89 5.56 7.53 -3.70
N GLY A 90 4.29 7.82 -4.00
CA GLY A 90 3.15 7.11 -3.43
C GLY A 90 3.13 5.62 -3.80
N THR A 91 3.43 5.29 -5.06
CA THR A 91 3.51 3.87 -5.51
C THR A 91 4.68 3.13 -4.85
N LEU A 92 5.85 3.75 -4.76
CA LEU A 92 7.00 3.17 -4.06
C LEU A 92 6.71 2.96 -2.57
N MET A 93 6.01 3.90 -1.92
CA MET A 93 5.60 3.76 -0.53
C MET A 93 4.62 2.60 -0.34
N ALA A 94 3.62 2.47 -1.23
CA ALA A 94 2.70 1.34 -1.21
C ALA A 94 3.45 0.01 -1.39
N PHE A 95 4.42 -0.07 -2.33
CA PHE A 95 5.25 -1.26 -2.50
C PHE A 95 6.11 -1.57 -1.26
N ALA A 96 6.70 -0.56 -0.64
CA ALA A 96 7.47 -0.74 0.59
C ALA A 96 6.59 -1.28 1.72
N ILE A 97 5.42 -0.66 1.97
CA ILE A 97 4.47 -1.08 3.01
C ILE A 97 3.96 -2.50 2.75
N VAL A 98 3.57 -2.82 1.51
CA VAL A 98 3.08 -4.16 1.16
C VAL A 98 4.18 -5.20 1.34
N SER A 99 5.40 -4.91 0.90
CA SER A 99 6.52 -5.84 1.02
C SER A 99 6.90 -6.10 2.49
N LEU A 100 6.89 -5.05 3.31
CA LEU A 100 7.08 -5.17 4.77
C LEU A 100 5.92 -5.93 5.44
N GLY A 101 4.68 -5.69 5.00
CA GLY A 101 3.50 -6.40 5.49
C GLY A 101 3.55 -7.90 5.19
N VAL A 102 3.98 -8.28 3.98
CA VAL A 102 4.23 -9.68 3.61
C VAL A 102 5.34 -10.29 4.47
N ALA A 103 6.42 -9.55 4.72
CA ALA A 103 7.49 -10.01 5.61
C ALA A 103 6.98 -10.23 7.06
N TYR A 104 6.16 -9.32 7.58
CA TYR A 104 5.54 -9.45 8.89
C TYR A 104 4.61 -10.67 8.99
N LEU A 105 3.79 -10.91 7.95
CA LEU A 105 2.84 -12.01 7.89
C LEU A 105 3.52 -13.39 7.83
N HIS A 106 4.77 -13.47 7.34
CA HIS A 106 5.57 -14.69 7.43
C HIS A 106 6.12 -14.96 8.82
N HIS A 107 6.40 -13.90 9.60
CA HIS A 107 6.93 -14.05 10.95
C HIS A 107 5.83 -14.35 11.97
N ALA A 108 4.71 -13.63 11.88
CA ALA A 108 3.58 -13.75 12.79
C ALA A 108 2.27 -13.99 12.00
N PRO A 109 2.09 -15.20 11.41
CA PRO A 109 0.86 -15.53 10.71
C PRO A 109 -0.33 -15.58 11.70
N PRO A 110 -1.47 -14.92 11.39
CA PRO A 110 -2.67 -15.02 12.19
C PRO A 110 -3.20 -16.47 12.29
N PRO A 111 -3.92 -16.83 13.37
CA PRO A 111 -4.54 -18.14 13.48
C PRO A 111 -5.50 -18.38 12.30
N GLY A 112 -5.36 -19.52 11.61
CA GLY A 112 -6.14 -19.85 10.41
C GLY A 112 -5.59 -19.27 9.10
N TYR A 113 -4.46 -18.56 9.10
CA TYR A 113 -3.85 -18.03 7.89
C TYR A 113 -3.16 -19.14 7.07
N ASN A 114 -3.76 -19.53 5.94
CA ASN A 114 -3.17 -20.47 4.99
C ASN A 114 -3.10 -19.84 3.57
N PRO A 115 -2.00 -19.16 3.22
CA PRO A 115 -1.88 -18.53 1.91
C PRO A 115 -1.79 -19.58 0.79
N ARG A 116 -2.53 -19.35 -0.29
CA ARG A 116 -2.53 -20.21 -1.49
C ARG A 116 -1.16 -20.23 -2.19
N PHE A 117 -0.43 -19.12 -2.12
CA PHE A 117 0.93 -19.00 -2.64
C PHE A 117 1.87 -18.61 -1.51
N ARG A 118 2.96 -19.36 -1.33
CA ARG A 118 4.01 -19.08 -0.34
C ARG A 118 5.26 -18.65 -1.10
N VAL A 119 5.85 -17.53 -0.69
CA VAL A 119 7.12 -17.12 -1.28
C VAL A 119 8.20 -18.16 -0.93
N PRO A 120 9.14 -18.45 -1.85
CA PRO A 120 10.29 -19.27 -1.53
C PRO A 120 11.04 -18.68 -0.33
N LYS A 121 11.24 -19.48 0.72
CA LYS A 121 11.97 -19.08 1.93
C LYS A 121 13.46 -19.08 1.67
N VAL A 122 13.93 -18.04 0.98
CA VAL A 122 15.36 -17.79 0.82
C VAL A 122 15.92 -17.32 2.17
N PRO A 123 17.00 -17.95 2.70
CA PRO A 123 17.53 -17.65 4.02
C PRO A 123 18.15 -16.25 4.08
N GLY A 124 17.34 -15.25 4.42
CA GLY A 124 17.77 -13.85 4.50
C GLY A 124 18.84 -13.62 5.56
N ARG A 125 18.84 -14.41 6.64
CA ARG A 125 19.77 -14.27 7.77
C ARG A 125 21.25 -14.23 7.36
N TRP A 126 21.65 -15.03 6.38
CA TRP A 126 23.04 -15.09 5.91
C TRP A 126 23.23 -14.39 4.57
N LEU A 127 22.24 -14.52 3.67
CA LEU A 127 22.35 -13.98 2.33
C LEU A 127 22.30 -12.45 2.33
N PHE A 128 21.54 -11.84 3.23
CA PHE A 128 21.47 -10.38 3.36
C PHE A 128 22.79 -9.74 3.82
N PRO A 129 23.38 -10.12 4.97
CA PRO A 129 24.66 -9.53 5.38
C PRO A 129 25.78 -9.84 4.38
N LEU A 130 25.77 -11.02 3.75
CA LEU A 130 26.73 -11.34 2.68
C LEU A 130 26.58 -10.39 1.49
N LEU A 131 25.34 -10.10 1.05
CA LEU A 131 25.08 -9.11 0.01
C LEU A 131 25.59 -7.73 0.40
N VAL A 132 25.30 -7.26 1.61
CA VAL A 132 25.77 -5.95 2.10
C VAL A 132 27.29 -5.88 2.15
N VAL A 133 27.96 -6.90 2.71
CA VAL A 133 29.42 -6.95 2.77
C VAL A 133 30.01 -6.99 1.37
N SER A 134 29.47 -7.79 0.45
CA SER A 134 29.93 -7.81 -0.95
C SER A 134 29.78 -6.46 -1.63
N GLY A 135 28.68 -5.74 -1.37
CA GLY A 135 28.45 -4.40 -1.91
C GLY A 135 29.41 -3.36 -1.33
N LEU A 136 29.72 -3.43 -0.03
CA LEU A 136 30.71 -2.54 0.60
C LEU A 136 32.14 -2.83 0.12
N VAL A 137 32.52 -4.10 -0.04
CA VAL A 137 33.82 -4.48 -0.61
C VAL A 137 33.93 -4.02 -2.06
N TRP A 138 32.87 -4.18 -2.84
CA TRP A 138 32.82 -3.69 -4.22
C TRP A 138 32.95 -2.16 -4.29
N ALA A 139 32.23 -1.44 -3.43
CA ALA A 139 32.34 0.02 -3.33
C ALA A 139 33.75 0.47 -2.90
N ALA A 140 34.36 -0.24 -1.94
CA ALA A 140 35.72 0.01 -1.51
C ALA A 140 36.76 -0.28 -2.60
N ALA A 141 36.49 -1.23 -3.50
CA ALA A 141 37.38 -1.58 -4.59
C ALA A 141 37.35 -0.58 -5.75
N LEU A 142 36.20 0.07 -5.98
CA LEU A 142 36.04 1.10 -7.02
C LEU A 142 36.53 2.48 -6.55
N ASP A 143 36.05 2.96 -5.40
CA ASP A 143 36.33 4.32 -4.91
C ASP A 143 36.46 4.38 -3.37
N PRO A 144 37.66 4.11 -2.82
CA PRO A 144 37.90 4.15 -1.37
C PRO A 144 37.59 5.51 -0.72
N GLU A 145 37.80 6.60 -1.46
CA GLU A 145 37.56 7.97 -0.98
C GLU A 145 36.07 8.25 -0.75
N SER A 146 35.19 7.75 -1.62
CA SER A 146 33.74 7.84 -1.46
C SER A 146 33.26 7.14 -0.20
N LEU A 147 33.83 5.97 0.11
CA LEU A 147 33.51 5.23 1.34
C LEU A 147 33.95 5.98 2.60
N ARG A 148 35.13 6.59 2.58
CA ARG A 148 35.63 7.41 3.69
C ARG A 148 34.78 8.66 3.90
N ALA A 149 34.40 9.33 2.82
CA ALA A 149 33.51 10.50 2.87
C ALA A 149 32.11 10.17 3.40
N LEU A 150 31.61 8.95 3.17
CA LEU A 150 30.35 8.48 3.74
C LEU A 150 30.44 8.32 5.27
N LEU A 151 31.57 7.82 5.78
CA LEU A 151 31.82 7.59 7.20
C LEU A 151 32.23 8.86 7.98
N ASP A 152 32.79 9.86 7.29
CA ASP A 152 33.18 11.12 7.91
C ASP A 152 31.97 12.04 8.12
N PHE A 153 31.46 12.09 9.36
CA PHE A 153 30.31 12.92 9.74
C PHE A 153 30.56 14.43 9.68
N SER A 154 31.81 14.87 9.50
CA SER A 154 32.17 16.29 9.45
C SER A 154 31.68 16.98 8.16
N GLN A 155 31.68 16.27 7.04
CA GLN A 155 31.19 16.78 5.77
C GLN A 155 29.65 16.68 5.71
N GLY A 156 28.97 17.81 5.91
CA GLY A 156 27.52 17.96 5.84
C GLY A 156 27.05 18.42 4.46
N GLY A 157 26.80 17.48 3.54
CA GLY A 157 26.31 17.76 2.19
C GLY A 157 25.27 16.75 1.72
N SER A 158 25.11 16.57 0.40
CA SER A 158 24.18 15.63 -0.24
C SER A 158 24.38 14.15 0.17
N LEU A 159 25.52 13.83 0.79
CA LEU A 159 25.85 12.52 1.34
C LEU A 159 24.90 12.05 2.45
N TRP A 160 24.12 12.95 3.06
CA TRP A 160 23.12 12.58 4.08
C TRP A 160 22.14 11.52 3.58
N ARG A 161 21.79 11.54 2.29
CA ARG A 161 20.91 10.55 1.63
C ARG A 161 21.48 9.14 1.73
N TYR A 162 22.75 8.99 1.36
CA TYR A 162 23.46 7.71 1.43
C TYR A 162 23.67 7.23 2.87
N ARG A 163 23.88 8.14 3.83
CA ARG A 163 23.96 7.78 5.26
C ARG A 163 22.63 7.24 5.79
N VAL A 164 21.51 7.89 5.44
CA VAL A 164 20.16 7.39 5.78
C VAL A 164 19.92 6.02 5.15
N PHE A 165 20.32 5.82 3.89
CA PHE A 165 20.22 4.53 3.24
C PHE A 165 21.05 3.45 3.95
N LEU A 166 22.29 3.74 4.35
CA LEU A 166 23.13 2.82 5.12
C LEU A 166 22.49 2.45 6.47
N LEU A 167 21.94 3.42 7.21
CA LEU A 167 21.22 3.15 8.46
C LEU A 167 20.00 2.26 8.23
N LEU A 168 19.27 2.48 7.14
CA LEU A 168 18.11 1.69 6.76
C LEU A 168 18.49 0.25 6.40
N VAL A 169 19.59 0.07 5.64
CA VAL A 169 20.16 -1.25 5.32
C VAL A 169 20.60 -1.99 6.59
N MET A 170 21.28 -1.30 7.50
CA MET A 170 21.72 -1.86 8.78
C MET A 170 20.53 -2.25 9.66
N GLY A 171 19.53 -1.37 9.77
CA GLY A 171 18.29 -1.64 10.50
C GLY A 171 17.55 -2.84 9.91
N MET A 172 17.33 -2.86 8.59
CA MET A 172 16.69 -3.98 7.91
C MET A 172 17.47 -5.28 8.08
N GLY A 173 18.81 -5.22 8.01
CA GLY A 173 19.67 -6.37 8.26
C GLY A 173 19.52 -6.92 9.66
N TYR A 174 19.47 -6.03 10.66
CA TYR A 174 19.18 -6.42 12.04
C TYR A 174 17.81 -7.11 12.16
N PHE A 175 16.75 -6.55 11.56
CA PHE A 175 15.42 -7.17 11.54
C PHE A 175 15.42 -8.54 10.84
N ILE A 176 16.11 -8.67 9.70
CA ILE A 176 16.21 -9.93 8.96
C ILE A 176 16.88 -11.03 9.79
N VAL A 177 17.99 -10.70 10.46
CA VAL A 177 18.74 -11.64 11.30
C VAL A 177 17.94 -12.00 12.57
N ARG A 178 17.27 -11.03 13.19
CA ARG A 178 16.52 -11.23 14.43
C ARG A 178 15.24 -12.04 14.27
N TYR A 179 14.57 -11.89 13.12
CA TYR A 179 13.23 -12.46 12.88
C TYR A 179 13.20 -13.54 11.77
N ASN A 180 14.36 -13.93 11.22
CA ASN A 180 14.50 -14.90 10.12
C ASN A 180 13.56 -14.61 8.94
N LEU A 181 13.54 -13.36 8.50
CA LEU A 181 12.64 -12.88 7.46
C LEU A 181 13.09 -13.34 6.07
N SER A 182 12.13 -13.48 5.15
CA SER A 182 12.41 -13.84 3.75
C SER A 182 13.16 -12.70 3.05
N LEU A 183 14.16 -13.03 2.24
CA LEU A 183 14.99 -12.02 1.59
C LEU A 183 14.23 -11.22 0.50
N LEU A 184 13.37 -11.88 -0.27
CA LEU A 184 12.74 -11.30 -1.46
C LEU A 184 11.89 -10.05 -1.16
N PRO A 185 10.94 -10.07 -0.20
CA PRO A 185 10.16 -8.87 0.13
C PRO A 185 11.04 -7.76 0.71
N MET A 186 12.11 -8.13 1.42
CA MET A 186 12.99 -7.15 2.03
C MET A 186 13.88 -6.43 1.01
N LEU A 187 14.39 -7.14 0.01
CA LEU A 187 15.09 -6.50 -1.11
C LEU A 187 14.17 -5.57 -1.89
N ALA A 188 12.91 -5.98 -2.12
CA ALA A 188 11.91 -5.13 -2.77
C ALA A 188 11.62 -3.86 -1.93
N ALA A 189 11.44 -4.01 -0.61
CA ALA A 189 11.24 -2.89 0.30
C ALA A 189 12.46 -1.94 0.31
N LEU A 190 13.68 -2.49 0.38
CA LEU A 190 14.92 -1.71 0.35
C LEU A 190 15.09 -0.95 -0.96
N SER A 191 14.81 -1.59 -2.09
CA SER A 191 14.87 -0.96 -3.40
C SER A 191 13.86 0.19 -3.50
N ALA A 192 12.63 -0.02 -3.02
CA ALA A 192 11.62 1.03 -3.03
C ALA A 192 12.00 2.19 -2.11
N LEU A 193 12.50 1.90 -0.90
CA LEU A 193 12.94 2.91 0.06
C LEU A 193 14.15 3.71 -0.44
N TYR A 194 15.09 3.06 -1.14
CA TYR A 194 16.22 3.75 -1.79
C TYR A 194 15.73 4.78 -2.80
N LEU A 195 14.84 4.39 -3.71
CA LEU A 195 14.31 5.30 -4.72
C LEU A 195 13.57 6.47 -4.08
N ILE A 196 12.86 6.27 -2.98
CA ILE A 196 12.20 7.35 -2.24
C ILE A 196 13.22 8.32 -1.59
N ILE A 197 14.38 7.82 -1.12
CA ILE A 197 15.43 8.67 -0.53
C ILE A 197 16.09 9.58 -1.59
N GLU A 198 16.12 9.15 -2.86
CA GLU A 198 16.68 9.95 -3.95
C GLU A 198 15.82 11.16 -4.31
N LEU A 199 14.52 11.13 -3.98
CA LEU A 199 13.61 12.23 -4.22
C LEU A 199 13.91 13.43 -3.31
N ASP A 200 13.66 14.63 -3.83
CA ASP A 200 13.92 15.87 -3.12
C ASP A 200 13.06 16.02 -1.84
N VAL A 201 13.57 16.75 -0.85
CA VAL A 201 12.90 16.96 0.45
C VAL A 201 11.57 17.69 0.27
N ALA A 202 11.46 18.52 -0.76
CA ALA A 202 10.21 19.18 -1.13
C ALA A 202 9.08 18.17 -1.44
N ASN A 203 9.41 17.00 -2.02
CA ASN A 203 8.43 15.96 -2.33
C ASN A 203 7.95 15.25 -1.05
N TRP A 204 8.85 15.05 -0.09
CA TRP A 204 8.51 14.50 1.23
C TRP A 204 7.53 15.38 2.00
N ILE A 205 7.75 16.70 2.01
CA ILE A 205 6.84 17.64 2.68
C ILE A 205 5.45 17.58 2.02
N ARG A 206 5.39 17.56 0.68
CA ARG A 206 4.13 17.49 -0.06
C ARG A 206 3.38 16.20 0.20
N LEU A 207 4.06 15.05 0.19
CA LEU A 207 3.47 13.76 0.55
C LEU A 207 2.96 13.79 1.99
N GLY A 208 3.74 14.37 2.91
CA GLY A 208 3.35 14.53 4.32
C GLY A 208 2.06 15.34 4.47
N ILE A 209 1.95 16.48 3.79
CA ILE A 209 0.74 17.32 3.78
C ILE A 209 -0.44 16.53 3.21
N TRP A 210 -0.28 15.89 2.05
CA TRP A 210 -1.34 15.09 1.41
C TRP A 210 -1.80 13.91 2.29
N SER A 211 -0.85 13.22 2.91
CA SER A 211 -1.14 12.12 3.83
C SER A 211 -1.85 12.63 5.07
N ALA A 212 -1.43 13.77 5.63
CA ALA A 212 -2.09 14.40 6.77
C ALA A 212 -3.52 14.81 6.45
N VAL A 213 -3.77 15.39 5.26
CA VAL A 213 -5.13 15.72 4.79
C VAL A 213 -5.99 14.45 4.66
N GLY A 214 -5.47 13.42 3.99
CA GLY A 214 -6.17 12.14 3.84
C GLY A 214 -6.49 11.49 5.19
N LEU A 215 -5.54 11.54 6.12
CA LEU A 215 -5.67 11.02 7.47
C LEU A 215 -6.65 11.84 8.32
N ALA A 216 -6.66 13.16 8.17
CA ALA A 216 -7.62 14.06 8.83
C ALA A 216 -9.05 13.83 8.33
N LEU A 217 -9.23 13.62 7.01
CA LEU A 217 -10.53 13.23 6.46
C LEU A 217 -10.98 11.86 6.97
N TYR A 218 -10.05 10.89 7.04
CA TYR A 218 -10.31 9.54 7.53
C TYR A 218 -10.71 9.53 9.02
N PHE A 219 -9.89 10.09 9.90
CA PHE A 219 -10.17 10.13 11.35
C PHE A 219 -11.29 11.11 11.69
N GLY A 220 -11.41 12.24 11.00
CA GLY A 220 -12.52 13.18 11.21
C GLY A 220 -13.86 12.50 10.95
N TYR A 221 -13.95 11.66 9.92
CA TYR A 221 -15.13 10.86 9.66
C TYR A 221 -15.29 9.66 10.63
N GLY A 222 -14.21 8.92 10.90
CA GLY A 222 -14.22 7.76 11.81
C GLY A 222 -14.56 8.12 13.26
N TYR A 223 -14.11 9.28 13.75
CA TYR A 223 -14.40 9.81 15.08
C TYR A 223 -15.89 10.14 15.23
N TRP A 224 -16.51 10.69 14.19
CA TRP A 224 -17.93 11.07 14.19
C TRP A 224 -18.90 9.89 14.09
N ARG A 225 -18.43 8.72 13.66
CA ARG A 225 -19.28 7.53 13.41
C ARG A 225 -18.84 6.26 14.12
N SER A 226 -17.93 6.36 15.09
CA SER A 226 -17.55 5.29 16.02
C SER A 226 -18.68 4.89 17.00
N ALA A 227 -19.94 4.91 16.54
CA ALA A 227 -21.10 4.38 17.25
C ALA A 227 -21.24 2.85 17.04
N LEU A 228 -20.14 2.11 16.85
CA LEU A 228 -20.15 0.64 16.89
C LEU A 228 -20.24 0.08 18.32
N ARG A 229 -20.38 0.95 19.32
CA ARG A 229 -20.72 0.55 20.70
C ARG A 229 -22.22 0.32 20.93
N VAL A 230 -23.10 0.64 19.97
CA VAL A 230 -24.57 0.52 20.15
C VAL A 230 -25.16 -0.75 19.51
N GLY A 231 -24.48 -1.34 18.52
CA GLY A 231 -25.00 -2.49 17.77
C GLY A 231 -24.68 -3.87 18.37
N GLN A 232 -23.57 -4.01 19.10
CA GLN A 232 -23.21 -5.28 19.76
C GLN A 232 -23.91 -5.47 21.11
N ALA A 233 -24.11 -4.40 21.90
CA ALA A 233 -24.91 -4.48 23.13
C ALA A 233 -26.32 -5.03 22.85
N LYS A 234 -26.97 -4.56 21.79
CA LYS A 234 -28.34 -4.97 21.43
C LYS A 234 -28.48 -6.42 20.96
N ARG A 235 -27.40 -7.06 20.45
CA ARG A 235 -27.42 -8.50 20.08
C ARG A 235 -27.16 -9.40 21.28
N THR A 236 -26.26 -9.01 22.17
CA THR A 236 -26.00 -9.77 23.41
C THR A 236 -27.21 -9.72 24.36
N ASP A 237 -27.96 -8.62 24.36
CA ASP A 237 -29.19 -8.48 25.17
C ASP A 237 -30.40 -9.25 24.59
N SER A 238 -30.37 -9.65 23.32
CA SER A 238 -31.46 -10.39 22.66
C SER A 238 -31.21 -11.89 22.57
N GLU A 239 -29.97 -12.35 22.76
CA GLU A 239 -29.63 -13.78 22.86
C GLU A 239 -29.60 -14.30 24.31
N GLY A 240 -29.77 -13.41 25.30
CA GLY A 240 -29.76 -13.73 26.74
C GLY A 240 -31.12 -13.66 27.44
N GLY A 241 -32.05 -14.59 27.13
CA GLY A 241 -33.08 -15.06 28.08
C GLY A 241 -34.55 -15.04 27.60
N PRO A 242 -35.45 -15.88 28.17
CA PRO A 242 -35.25 -17.09 28.98
C PRO A 242 -35.73 -18.36 28.24
N GLU A 243 -34.95 -19.44 28.38
CA GLU A 243 -35.28 -20.80 28.00
C GLU A 243 -36.28 -21.44 29.00
N GLU A 244 -37.40 -20.75 29.28
CA GLU A 244 -38.43 -21.17 30.25
C GLU A 244 -39.81 -21.23 29.59
N ASN A 245 -39.96 -22.05 28.55
CA ASN A 245 -41.27 -22.47 28.04
C ASN A 245 -41.14 -23.78 27.24
N ALA A 246 -40.72 -24.85 27.92
CA ALA A 246 -40.95 -26.20 27.43
C ALA A 246 -42.42 -26.60 27.72
N PRO A 247 -43.15 -27.25 26.79
CA PRO A 247 -44.50 -27.74 27.06
C PRO A 247 -44.45 -28.82 28.14
N LYS A 248 -45.23 -28.68 29.22
CA LYS A 248 -45.42 -29.76 30.21
C LYS A 248 -46.07 -30.97 29.52
N PRO A 249 -45.61 -32.21 29.81
CA PRO A 249 -46.27 -33.41 29.29
C PRO A 249 -47.71 -33.49 29.81
N SER A 250 -48.64 -33.80 28.92
CA SER A 250 -50.07 -33.90 29.21
C SER A 250 -50.38 -35.01 30.22
N PRO A 251 -51.41 -34.86 31.07
CA PRO A 251 -51.78 -35.89 32.03
C PRO A 251 -52.34 -37.11 31.30
N GLU A 252 -51.69 -38.25 31.51
CA GLU A 252 -52.11 -39.57 31.05
C GLU A 252 -53.51 -39.86 31.63
N ARG A 253 -54.51 -39.99 30.76
CA ARG A 253 -55.86 -40.44 31.14
C ARG A 253 -55.84 -41.94 31.36
N SER A 254 -56.36 -42.33 32.51
CA SER A 254 -56.75 -43.68 32.89
C SER A 254 -57.53 -44.43 31.80
N THR A 255 -57.09 -45.66 31.51
CA THR A 255 -57.95 -46.71 30.93
C THR A 255 -58.56 -47.54 32.07
N PRO A 256 -59.88 -47.74 32.11
CA PRO A 256 -60.51 -48.74 32.96
C PRO A 256 -60.78 -50.01 32.16
N THR A 257 -60.15 -51.13 32.51
CA THR A 257 -60.71 -52.50 32.66
C THR A 257 -59.58 -53.51 32.83
#